data_AF-A0A847EJU0-F1
#
_entry.id   AF-A0A847EJU0-F1
#
_cell.length_a   1.000
_cell.length_b   1.000
_cell.length_c   1.000
_cell.angle_alpha   90.00
_cell.angle_beta   90.00
_cell.angle_gamma   90.00
#
_symmetry.space_group_name_H-M   'P 1'
#
loop_
_entity.id
_entity.type
_entity.pdbx_description
1 polymer ?
#
loop_
_entity_poly.entity_id
_entity_poly.type
_entity_poly.pdbx_seq_one_letter_code
_entity_poly.pdbx_strand_id
1 'polypeptide(L)'
;RIRTYAGSHKVVFVIETMGRHAGWLALEGGESAGANLIMIPEYHFPMEDVYNLVREQSHCGNRYIIIMVAEGAAPAGIDMLTIERKEDAFGHVYLGGVGKYLADEIEKNTGMMTRSMALGYLQRGGAPCAYDRRMGRYFGIAAVELLVQGKSGQMVSLIDGHISFTPIVDIVGKTKTVDIKTQYDTERLNGRRIVIGSQLGS
;
A
#
# COMPACT_ATOMS: atom_id res chain seq x y z
N ARG A 1 11.91 -8.99 8.50
CA ARG A 1 13.17 -9.48 7.89
C ARG A 1 14.10 -8.33 7.50
N ILE A 2 13.62 -7.26 6.87
CA ILE A 2 14.43 -6.07 6.54
C ILE A 2 15.03 -5.38 7.78
N ARG A 3 14.32 -5.43 8.92
CA ARG A 3 14.73 -4.86 10.21
C ARG A 3 16.08 -5.36 10.77
N THR A 4 16.62 -6.47 10.25
CA THR A 4 17.81 -7.16 10.81
C THR A 4 19.11 -6.87 10.05
N TYR A 5 19.11 -5.95 9.08
CA TYR A 5 20.34 -5.55 8.37
C TYR A 5 20.57 -4.04 8.47
N ALA A 6 21.44 -3.60 9.39
CA ALA A 6 22.20 -2.35 9.28
C ALA A 6 23.25 -2.26 10.40
N GLY A 7 24.53 -2.22 10.01
CA GLY A 7 25.61 -1.68 10.84
C GLY A 7 25.49 -0.15 10.98
N SER A 8 26.56 0.51 11.42
CA SER A 8 26.66 1.94 11.80
C SER A 8 26.24 3.00 10.76
N HIS A 9 25.79 2.62 9.56
CA HIS A 9 25.26 3.54 8.55
C HIS A 9 23.73 3.51 8.54
N LYS A 10 23.09 4.70 8.58
CA LYS A 10 21.64 4.85 8.45
C LYS A 10 21.23 4.55 7.00
N VAL A 11 20.41 3.54 6.80
CA VAL A 11 19.93 3.13 5.46
C VAL A 11 18.44 3.41 5.33
N VAL A 12 18.03 3.93 4.18
CA VAL A 12 16.62 4.06 3.79
C VAL A 12 16.23 2.84 2.95
N PHE A 13 15.16 2.15 3.32
CA PHE A 13 14.58 1.05 2.55
C PHE A 13 13.24 1.48 1.98
N VAL A 14 13.16 1.50 0.65
CA VAL A 14 11.90 1.71 -0.09
C VAL A 14 11.36 0.34 -0.49
N ILE A 15 10.19 -0.03 0.03
CA ILE A 15 9.56 -1.32 -0.19
C ILE A 15 8.33 -1.10 -1.07
N GLU A 16 8.38 -1.63 -2.29
CA GLU A 16 7.27 -1.54 -3.25
C GLU A 16 6.33 -2.73 -3.08
N THR A 17 5.04 -2.44 -2.87
CA THR A 17 3.95 -3.40 -2.74
C THR A 17 3.04 -3.34 -3.96
N MET A 18 2.26 -4.40 -4.19
CA MET A 18 1.10 -4.31 -5.08
C MET A 18 0.12 -3.24 -4.62
N GLY A 19 -0.70 -2.73 -5.54
CA GLY A 19 -1.70 -1.72 -5.24
C GLY A 19 -1.85 -0.69 -6.34
N ARG A 20 -2.13 -1.12 -7.57
CA ARG A 20 -2.28 -0.24 -8.74
C ARG A 20 -3.27 0.91 -8.56
N HIS A 21 -4.47 0.62 -8.06
CA HIS A 21 -5.56 1.61 -7.96
C HIS A 21 -6.02 1.89 -6.53
N ALA A 22 -5.49 1.14 -5.56
CA ALA A 22 -5.83 1.30 -4.16
C ALA A 22 -4.65 0.97 -3.25
N GLY A 23 -4.41 1.80 -2.26
CA GLY A 23 -3.23 1.77 -1.39
C GLY A 23 -3.30 0.85 -0.18
N TRP A 24 -4.34 0.02 -0.02
CA TRP A 24 -4.58 -0.75 1.21
C TRP A 24 -3.39 -1.61 1.66
N LEU A 25 -2.69 -2.26 0.72
CA LEU A 25 -1.55 -3.10 1.07
C LEU A 25 -0.37 -2.28 1.59
N ALA A 26 -0.12 -1.11 0.99
CA ALA A 26 0.92 -0.20 1.44
C ALA A 26 0.55 0.40 2.79
N LEU A 27 -0.71 0.82 2.98
CA LEU A 27 -1.20 1.40 4.22
C LEU A 27 -1.18 0.41 5.38
N GLU A 28 -2.00 -0.64 5.31
CA GLU A 28 -2.15 -1.62 6.39
C GLU A 28 -0.82 -2.36 6.66
N GLY A 29 -0.12 -2.73 5.58
CA GLY A 29 1.18 -3.40 5.67
C GLY A 29 2.28 -2.49 6.21
N GLY A 30 2.27 -1.21 5.82
CA GLY A 30 3.19 -0.20 6.30
C GLY A 30 2.99 0.10 7.77
N GLU A 31 1.75 0.34 8.22
CA GLU A 31 1.42 0.58 9.63
C GLU A 31 1.81 -0.63 10.49
N SER A 32 1.42 -1.83 10.06
CA SER A 32 1.75 -3.08 10.76
C SER A 32 3.27 -3.34 10.85
N ALA A 33 4.04 -2.91 9.85
CA ALA A 33 5.50 -3.03 9.84
C ALA A 33 6.23 -1.91 10.61
N GLY A 34 5.50 -0.85 10.99
CA GLY A 34 6.06 0.38 11.54
C GLY A 34 6.89 1.14 10.51
N ALA A 35 6.38 1.27 9.29
CA ALA A 35 6.98 2.10 8.25
C ALA A 35 6.96 3.57 8.68
N ASN A 36 8.06 4.28 8.42
CA ASN A 36 8.19 5.70 8.73
C ASN A 36 7.32 6.54 7.79
N LEU A 37 7.33 6.19 6.50
CA LEU A 37 6.51 6.81 5.47
C LEU A 37 5.77 5.69 4.70
N ILE A 38 4.58 6.01 4.21
CA ILE A 38 3.70 5.15 3.42
C ILE A 38 3.16 5.99 2.28
N MET A 39 3.29 5.54 1.04
CA MET A 39 2.84 6.22 -0.16
C MET A 39 1.78 5.38 -0.88
N ILE A 40 0.65 6.01 -1.20
CA ILE A 40 -0.54 5.35 -1.74
C ILE A 40 -0.97 5.99 -3.08
N PRO A 41 -1.65 5.25 -3.98
CA PRO A 41 -2.16 5.79 -5.26
C PRO A 41 -3.15 6.94 -5.11
N GLU A 42 -3.88 6.97 -4.00
CA GLU A 42 -4.93 7.96 -3.77
C GLU A 42 -4.37 9.36 -3.53
N TYR A 43 -3.09 9.51 -3.18
CA TYR A 43 -2.48 10.80 -2.86
C TYR A 43 -1.16 11.00 -3.61
N HIS A 44 -1.15 11.97 -4.53
CA HIS A 44 0.08 12.42 -5.18
C HIS A 44 0.90 13.30 -4.23
N PHE A 45 2.04 12.78 -3.79
CA PHE A 45 2.86 13.42 -2.76
C PHE A 45 3.95 14.32 -3.36
N PRO A 46 4.21 15.52 -2.79
CA PRO A 46 5.35 16.33 -3.20
C PRO A 46 6.69 15.67 -2.81
N MET A 47 7.64 15.62 -3.73
CA MET A 47 8.96 15.04 -3.43
C MET A 47 9.72 15.79 -2.33
N GLU A 48 9.53 17.11 -2.24
CA GLU A 48 10.18 17.92 -1.21
C GLU A 48 9.75 17.51 0.20
N ASP A 49 8.46 17.18 0.38
CA ASP A 49 7.93 16.69 1.65
C ASP A 49 8.57 15.34 2.03
N VAL A 50 8.76 14.45 1.05
CA VAL A 50 9.45 13.17 1.24
C VAL A 50 10.89 13.41 1.73
N TYR A 51 11.64 14.30 1.08
CA TYR A 51 13.02 14.59 1.47
C TYR A 51 13.09 15.15 2.89
N ASN A 52 12.20 16.07 3.24
CA ASN A 52 12.15 16.69 4.57
C ASN A 52 11.81 15.68 5.65
N LEU A 53 10.81 14.82 5.44
CA LEU A 53 10.45 13.75 6.37
C LEU A 53 11.60 12.75 6.52
N VAL A 54 12.29 12.36 5.44
CA VAL A 54 13.45 11.46 5.53
C VAL A 54 14.58 12.08 6.36
N ARG A 55 14.88 13.37 6.16
CA ARG A 55 15.88 14.09 6.97
C ARG A 55 15.46 14.15 8.45
N GLU A 56 14.21 14.50 8.73
CA GLU A 56 13.64 14.50 10.09
C GLU A 56 13.84 13.13 10.77
N GLN A 57 13.44 12.05 10.10
CA GLN A 57 13.57 10.69 10.62
C GLN A 57 15.04 10.29 10.85
N SER A 58 15.97 10.77 10.03
CA SER A 58 17.39 10.57 10.22
C SER A 58 17.91 11.26 11.49
N HIS A 59 17.45 12.48 11.78
CA HIS A 59 17.86 13.22 12.98
C HIS A 59 17.34 12.60 14.28
N CYS A 60 16.20 11.90 14.25
CA CYS A 60 15.62 11.22 15.41
C CYS A 60 16.38 9.98 15.92
N GLY A 61 17.59 9.69 15.39
CA GLY A 61 18.43 8.57 15.86
C GLY A 61 18.01 7.20 15.32
N ASN A 62 17.08 7.14 14.36
CA ASN A 62 16.67 5.90 13.72
C ASN A 62 17.85 5.23 13.00
N ARG A 63 18.03 3.93 13.22
CA ARG A 63 19.10 3.12 12.56
C ARG A 63 18.79 2.83 11.09
N TYR A 64 17.51 2.82 10.74
CA TYR A 64 17.01 2.63 9.38
C TYR A 64 15.70 3.39 9.23
N ILE A 65 15.35 3.74 8.00
CA ILE A 65 14.07 4.35 7.64
C ILE A 65 13.38 3.40 6.68
N ILE A 66 12.12 3.07 6.94
CA ILE A 66 11.31 2.22 6.05
C ILE A 66 10.26 3.10 5.39
N ILE A 67 10.22 3.06 4.06
CA ILE A 67 9.22 3.70 3.22
C ILE A 67 8.44 2.59 2.52
N MET A 68 7.14 2.48 2.77
CA MET A 68 6.25 1.59 2.04
C MET A 68 5.63 2.35 0.87
N VAL A 69 5.62 1.78 -0.34
CA VAL A 69 5.04 2.44 -1.51
C VAL A 69 4.22 1.44 -2.31
N ALA A 70 2.99 1.79 -2.65
CA ALA A 70 2.21 1.00 -3.61
C ALA A 70 2.76 1.20 -5.03
N GLU A 71 2.75 0.16 -5.86
CA GLU A 71 3.13 0.22 -7.28
C GLU A 71 2.37 1.31 -8.05
N GLY A 72 1.17 1.66 -7.58
CA GLY A 72 0.29 2.68 -8.12
C GLY A 72 0.51 4.09 -7.58
N ALA A 73 1.46 4.31 -6.66
CA ALA A 73 1.71 5.63 -6.10
C ALA A 73 2.54 6.48 -7.06
N ALA A 74 2.33 7.78 -7.07
CA ALA A 74 3.09 8.69 -7.92
C ALA A 74 3.38 10.03 -7.21
N PRO A 75 4.55 10.66 -7.45
CA PRO A 75 4.80 12.01 -6.99
C PRO A 75 3.87 13.03 -7.66
N ALA A 76 3.63 14.15 -6.98
CA ALA A 76 2.89 15.27 -7.53
C ALA A 76 3.53 15.79 -8.82
N GLY A 77 2.73 15.93 -9.88
CA GLY A 77 3.17 16.42 -11.18
C GLY A 77 3.82 15.36 -12.09
N ILE A 78 3.93 14.11 -11.64
CA ILE A 78 4.42 12.98 -12.44
C ILE A 78 3.28 11.98 -12.61
N ASP A 79 2.89 11.73 -13.86
CA ASP A 79 1.95 10.65 -14.15
C ASP A 79 2.68 9.30 -14.13
N MET A 80 2.00 8.25 -13.65
CA MET A 80 2.54 6.90 -13.50
C MET A 80 3.08 6.36 -14.84
N LEU A 81 2.37 6.66 -15.93
CA LEU A 81 2.76 6.36 -17.32
C LEU A 81 4.14 6.93 -17.72
N THR A 82 4.61 7.98 -17.03
CA THR A 82 5.92 8.60 -17.27
C THR A 82 7.03 7.81 -16.58
N ILE A 83 6.74 7.18 -15.44
CA ILE A 83 7.66 6.28 -14.72
C ILE A 83 7.76 4.93 -15.45
N GLU A 84 6.69 4.50 -16.12
CA GLU A 84 6.56 3.26 -16.90
C GLU A 84 7.45 3.17 -18.17
N ARG A 85 8.04 4.27 -18.65
CA ARG A 85 8.84 4.29 -19.91
C ARG A 85 10.26 3.71 -19.78
N LYS A 86 10.43 2.56 -19.13
CA LYS A 86 11.59 1.69 -19.33
C LYS A 86 11.10 0.37 -19.88
N GLU A 87 11.20 0.22 -21.21
CA GLU A 87 10.81 -0.98 -21.95
C GLU A 87 11.58 -2.21 -21.46
N ASP A 88 10.88 -3.21 -20.94
CA ASP A 88 11.34 -4.59 -20.90
C ASP A 88 11.29 -5.17 -22.33
N ALA A 89 12.20 -6.08 -22.64
CA ALA A 89 12.35 -6.70 -23.97
C ALA A 89 11.14 -7.56 -24.46
N PHE A 90 10.00 -7.53 -23.77
CA PHE A 90 8.83 -8.39 -24.02
C PHE A 90 7.48 -7.63 -24.15
N GLY A 91 7.45 -6.29 -24.12
CA GLY A 91 6.28 -5.50 -24.54
C GLY A 91 5.03 -5.60 -23.65
N HIS A 92 5.15 -6.09 -22.42
CA HIS A 92 4.08 -6.04 -21.41
C HIS A 92 4.24 -4.79 -20.53
N VAL A 93 3.16 -4.05 -20.29
CA VAL A 93 3.15 -2.90 -19.37
C VAL A 93 3.30 -3.40 -17.94
N TYR A 94 4.50 -3.29 -17.36
CA TYR A 94 4.75 -3.56 -15.95
C TYR A 94 4.47 -2.31 -15.13
N LEU A 95 3.53 -2.38 -14.18
CA LEU A 95 3.43 -1.37 -13.14
C LEU A 95 4.41 -1.76 -12.04
N GLY A 96 5.49 -1.01 -11.95
CA GLY A 96 6.56 -1.24 -10.99
C GLY A 96 7.72 -0.30 -11.25
N GLY A 97 8.55 -0.09 -10.24
CA GLY A 97 9.73 0.77 -10.34
C GLY A 97 9.58 2.15 -9.73
N VAL A 98 8.40 2.52 -9.23
CA VAL A 98 8.25 3.72 -8.38
C VAL A 98 9.15 3.62 -7.15
N GLY A 99 9.27 2.43 -6.55
CA GLY A 99 10.15 2.21 -5.41
C GLY A 99 11.62 2.45 -5.75
N LYS A 100 12.05 2.07 -6.97
CA LYS A 100 13.41 2.35 -7.45
C LYS A 100 13.60 3.84 -7.75
N TYR A 101 12.65 4.46 -8.44
CA TYR A 101 12.67 5.89 -8.73
C TYR A 101 12.81 6.72 -7.44
N LEU A 102 11.96 6.43 -6.44
CA LEU A 102 12.02 7.09 -5.14
C LEU A 102 13.35 6.86 -4.44
N ALA A 103 13.89 5.65 -4.49
CA ALA A 103 15.18 5.36 -3.89
C ALA A 103 16.31 6.20 -4.50
N ASP A 104 16.36 6.28 -5.83
CA ASP A 104 17.36 7.05 -6.57
C ASP A 104 17.22 8.56 -6.25
N GLU A 105 15.99 9.09 -6.21
CA GLU A 105 15.72 10.50 -5.89
C GLU A 105 16.01 10.86 -4.43
N ILE A 106 15.69 9.98 -3.48
CA ILE A 106 15.99 10.19 -2.06
C ILE A 106 17.50 10.19 -1.84
N GLU A 107 18.25 9.23 -2.40
CA GLU A 107 19.71 9.17 -2.24
C GLU A 107 20.38 10.41 -2.83
N LYS A 108 19.93 10.86 -4.01
CA LYS A 108 20.44 12.07 -4.67
C LYS A 108 20.21 13.35 -3.87
N ASN A 109 19.03 13.52 -3.27
CA ASN A 109 18.65 14.80 -2.63
C ASN A 109 18.90 14.83 -1.11
N THR A 110 19.10 13.67 -0.47
CA THR A 110 19.37 13.58 0.98
C THR A 110 20.77 13.09 1.31
N GLY A 111 21.49 12.49 0.36
CA GLY A 111 22.79 11.86 0.59
C GLY A 111 22.72 10.57 1.44
N MET A 112 21.52 10.10 1.78
CA MET A 112 21.33 8.88 2.56
C MET A 112 21.36 7.67 1.65
N MET A 113 22.15 6.67 2.03
CA MET A 113 22.21 5.39 1.32
C MET A 113 20.80 4.78 1.27
N THR A 114 20.26 4.62 0.06
CA THR A 114 18.87 4.19 -0.13
C THR A 114 18.83 2.92 -0.97
N ARG A 115 17.93 2.00 -0.62
CA ARG A 115 17.77 0.71 -1.29
C ARG A 115 16.30 0.48 -1.56
N SER A 116 15.98 0.07 -2.78
CA SER A 116 14.62 -0.32 -3.18
C SER A 116 14.47 -1.84 -3.24
N MET A 117 13.31 -2.35 -2.82
CA MET A 117 12.94 -3.75 -3.00
C MET A 117 11.46 -3.84 -3.40
N ALA A 118 11.17 -4.47 -4.54
CA ALA A 118 9.81 -4.80 -4.92
C ALA A 118 9.43 -6.18 -4.40
N LEU A 119 8.27 -6.29 -3.75
CA LEU A 119 7.78 -7.58 -3.25
C LEU A 119 7.21 -8.45 -4.39
N GLY A 120 6.55 -7.84 -5.37
CA GLY A 120 6.04 -8.50 -6.58
C GLY A 120 5.30 -9.82 -6.27
N TYR A 121 5.71 -10.89 -6.96
CA TYR A 121 5.12 -12.24 -6.83
C TYR A 121 5.16 -12.81 -5.41
N LEU A 122 6.06 -12.36 -4.54
CA LEU A 122 6.13 -12.85 -3.16
C LEU A 122 4.83 -12.57 -2.39
N GLN A 123 4.11 -11.50 -2.72
CA GLN A 123 2.84 -11.16 -2.08
C GLN A 123 1.69 -12.09 -2.49
N ARG A 124 1.80 -12.78 -3.63
CA ARG A 124 0.77 -13.68 -4.16
C ARG A 124 1.07 -15.16 -3.94
N GLY A 125 2.30 -15.51 -3.55
CA GLY A 125 2.78 -16.90 -3.48
C GLY A 125 2.84 -17.53 -2.09
N GLY A 126 2.41 -16.83 -1.04
CA GLY A 126 2.44 -17.34 0.34
C GLY A 126 1.27 -18.26 0.68
N ALA A 127 1.47 -19.22 1.59
CA ALA A 127 0.36 -20.00 2.12
C ALA A 127 -0.62 -19.08 2.89
N PRO A 128 -1.94 -19.19 2.66
CA PRO A 128 -2.93 -18.32 3.30
C PRO A 128 -2.90 -18.50 4.83
N CYS A 129 -3.09 -17.42 5.57
CA CYS A 129 -3.12 -17.49 7.03
C CYS A 129 -4.42 -18.14 7.54
N ALA A 130 -4.54 -18.36 8.86
CA ALA A 130 -5.74 -18.98 9.43
C ALA A 130 -7.01 -18.17 9.16
N TYR A 131 -6.89 -16.84 9.15
CA TYR A 131 -7.99 -15.93 8.82
C TYR A 131 -8.43 -16.09 7.37
N ASP A 132 -7.50 -16.03 6.41
CA ASP A 132 -7.78 -16.21 4.98
C ASP A 132 -8.45 -17.55 4.69
N ARG A 133 -7.97 -18.64 5.31
CA ARG A 133 -8.55 -19.98 5.16
C ARG A 133 -9.98 -20.04 5.69
N ARG A 134 -10.24 -19.44 6.85
CA ARG A 134 -11.59 -19.39 7.44
C ARG A 134 -12.53 -18.57 6.54
N MET A 135 -12.09 -17.40 6.08
CA MET A 135 -12.90 -16.57 5.18
C MET A 135 -13.20 -17.27 3.85
N GLY A 136 -12.19 -17.86 3.21
CA GLY A 136 -12.38 -18.60 1.96
C GLY A 136 -13.39 -19.75 2.10
N ARG A 137 -13.36 -20.46 3.24
CA ARG A 137 -14.38 -21.47 3.57
C ARG A 137 -15.78 -20.86 3.65
N TYR A 138 -15.97 -19.77 4.38
CA TYR A 138 -17.29 -19.14 4.52
C TYR A 138 -17.81 -18.56 3.21
N PHE A 139 -16.94 -17.96 2.40
CA PHE A 139 -17.32 -17.47 1.08
C PHE A 139 -17.76 -18.60 0.15
N GLY A 140 -17.05 -19.73 0.16
CA GLY A 140 -17.43 -20.92 -0.61
C GLY A 140 -18.78 -21.49 -0.18
N ILE A 141 -19.03 -21.61 1.13
CA ILE A 141 -20.31 -22.10 1.66
C ILE A 141 -21.46 -21.17 1.24
N ALA A 142 -21.32 -19.86 1.48
CA ALA A 142 -22.36 -18.89 1.15
C ALA A 142 -22.63 -18.83 -0.36
N ALA A 143 -21.60 -18.96 -1.20
CA ALA A 143 -21.78 -19.01 -2.65
C ALA A 143 -22.63 -20.22 -3.08
N VAL A 144 -22.40 -21.40 -2.50
CA VAL A 144 -23.21 -22.60 -2.77
C VAL A 144 -24.64 -22.43 -2.25
N GLU A 145 -24.82 -21.88 -1.05
CA GLU A 145 -26.16 -21.61 -0.50
C GLU A 145 -26.97 -20.68 -1.40
N LEU A 146 -26.36 -19.61 -1.95
CA LEU A 146 -27.02 -18.70 -2.89
C LEU A 146 -27.44 -19.41 -4.18
N LEU A 147 -26.59 -20.27 -4.73
CA LEU A 147 -26.93 -21.04 -5.93
C LEU A 147 -28.09 -22.00 -5.69
N VAL A 148 -28.12 -22.70 -4.55
CA VAL A 148 -29.23 -23.58 -4.16
C VAL A 148 -30.54 -22.81 -4.00
N GLN A 149 -30.47 -21.56 -3.52
CA GLN A 149 -31.62 -20.65 -3.45
C GLN A 149 -32.01 -20.02 -4.80
N GLY A 150 -31.36 -20.41 -5.91
CA GLY A 150 -31.64 -19.85 -7.24
C GLY A 150 -31.11 -18.43 -7.45
N LYS A 151 -30.25 -17.91 -6.56
CA LYS A 151 -29.67 -16.57 -6.62
C LYS A 151 -28.31 -16.60 -7.32
N SER A 152 -28.33 -16.62 -8.65
CA SER A 152 -27.12 -16.46 -9.47
C SER A 152 -26.70 -14.97 -9.60
N GLY A 153 -25.48 -14.73 -10.08
CA GLY A 153 -24.98 -13.37 -10.34
C GLY A 153 -24.70 -12.53 -9.09
N GLN A 154 -24.51 -13.18 -7.93
CA GLN A 154 -24.19 -12.53 -6.66
C GLN A 154 -22.69 -12.64 -6.34
N MET A 155 -22.11 -11.58 -5.80
CA MET A 155 -20.80 -11.61 -5.15
C MET A 155 -20.99 -11.78 -3.65
N VAL A 156 -20.30 -12.75 -3.05
CA VAL A 156 -20.21 -12.88 -1.59
C VAL A 156 -19.15 -11.92 -1.06
N SER A 157 -19.46 -11.23 0.04
CA SER A 157 -18.58 -10.24 0.67
C SER A 157 -18.61 -10.35 2.19
N LEU A 158 -17.67 -9.69 2.86
CA LEU A 158 -17.68 -9.49 4.31
C LEU A 158 -17.93 -8.00 4.57
N ILE A 159 -19.04 -7.67 5.24
CA ILE A 159 -19.41 -6.31 5.61
C ILE A 159 -19.67 -6.30 7.11
N ASP A 160 -18.99 -5.41 7.85
CA ASP A 160 -19.12 -5.25 9.29
C ASP A 160 -19.04 -6.58 10.08
N GLY A 161 -18.15 -7.48 9.64
CA GLY A 161 -17.94 -8.80 10.25
C GLY A 161 -18.97 -9.87 9.86
N HIS A 162 -19.91 -9.57 8.97
CA HIS A 162 -20.97 -10.48 8.55
C HIS A 162 -20.83 -10.88 7.07
N ILE A 163 -21.05 -12.17 6.80
CA ILE A 163 -21.12 -12.67 5.42
C ILE A 163 -22.36 -12.06 4.76
N SER A 164 -22.14 -11.34 3.67
CA SER A 164 -23.13 -10.61 2.92
C SER A 164 -23.04 -10.98 1.44
N PHE A 165 -24.01 -10.53 0.64
CA PHE A 165 -23.96 -10.69 -0.81
C PHE A 165 -24.56 -9.48 -1.52
N THR A 166 -24.10 -9.23 -2.74
CA THR A 166 -24.54 -8.09 -3.55
C THR A 166 -24.55 -8.50 -5.02
N PRO A 167 -25.51 -8.05 -5.83
CA PRO A 167 -25.50 -8.30 -7.27
C PRO A 167 -24.20 -7.79 -7.91
N ILE A 168 -23.56 -8.63 -8.73
CA ILE A 168 -22.29 -8.27 -9.39
C ILE A 168 -22.45 -7.00 -10.24
N VAL A 169 -23.60 -6.85 -10.89
CA VAL A 169 -23.91 -5.67 -11.73
C VAL A 169 -23.84 -4.35 -10.96
N ASP A 170 -24.09 -4.35 -9.65
CA ASP A 170 -24.10 -3.14 -8.83
C ASP A 170 -22.68 -2.68 -8.43
N ILE A 171 -21.68 -3.55 -8.57
CA ILE A 171 -20.31 -3.32 -8.09
C ILE A 171 -19.26 -3.30 -9.19
N VAL A 172 -19.61 -3.74 -10.41
CA VAL A 172 -18.67 -3.72 -11.54
C VAL A 172 -18.18 -2.29 -11.78
N GLY A 173 -16.87 -2.14 -11.92
CA GLY A 173 -16.22 -0.84 -12.12
C GLY A 173 -16.06 0.01 -10.85
N LYS A 174 -16.55 -0.44 -9.69
CA LYS A 174 -16.34 0.24 -8.41
C LYS A 174 -15.12 -0.34 -7.70
N THR A 175 -14.25 0.52 -7.20
CA THR A 175 -13.09 0.13 -6.39
C THR A 175 -13.16 0.81 -5.04
N LYS A 176 -13.01 0.05 -3.96
CA LYS A 176 -12.86 0.61 -2.62
C LYS A 176 -11.44 1.11 -2.46
N THR A 177 -11.26 2.42 -2.39
CA THR A 177 -9.98 3.10 -2.18
C THR A 177 -9.82 3.54 -0.74
N VAL A 178 -8.59 3.84 -0.33
CA VAL A 178 -8.29 4.49 0.95
C VAL A 178 -8.96 5.86 0.98
N ASP A 179 -9.65 6.17 2.08
CA ASP A 179 -10.15 7.53 2.30
C ASP A 179 -9.07 8.40 2.95
N ILE A 180 -8.54 9.33 2.18
CA ILE A 180 -7.47 10.24 2.61
C ILE A 180 -7.89 11.04 3.85
N LYS A 181 -9.16 11.43 3.95
CA LYS A 181 -9.61 12.31 5.05
C LYS A 181 -9.66 11.59 6.38
N THR A 182 -10.03 10.31 6.36
CA THR A 182 -10.31 9.54 7.57
C THR A 182 -9.19 8.57 7.93
N GLN A 183 -8.37 8.13 6.97
CA GLN A 183 -7.41 7.04 7.18
C GLN A 183 -5.94 7.43 6.92
N TYR A 184 -5.69 8.52 6.22
CA TYR A 184 -4.34 8.92 5.83
C TYR A 184 -3.98 10.31 6.37
N ASP A 185 -2.70 10.50 6.68
CA ASP A 185 -2.11 11.77 7.09
C ASP A 185 -1.19 12.25 5.95
N THR A 186 -1.65 13.26 5.22
CA THR A 186 -0.91 13.82 4.08
C THR A 186 0.33 14.60 4.48
N GLU A 187 0.38 15.14 5.72
CA GLU A 187 1.55 15.88 6.21
C GLU A 187 2.66 14.92 6.66
N ARG A 188 2.29 13.77 7.19
CA ARG A 188 3.24 12.74 7.65
C ARG A 188 3.50 11.64 6.65
N LEU A 189 2.76 11.60 5.55
CA LEU A 189 2.75 10.53 4.56
C LEU A 189 2.65 9.16 5.26
N ASN A 190 1.64 8.98 6.09
CA ASN A 190 1.47 7.77 6.90
C ASN A 190 -0.02 7.56 7.22
N GLY A 191 -0.37 6.43 7.81
CA GLY A 191 -1.71 6.24 8.35
C GLY A 191 -2.01 7.20 9.50
N ARG A 192 -3.28 7.56 9.62
CA ARG A 192 -3.73 8.61 10.54
C ARG A 192 -3.57 8.16 11.99
N ARG A 193 -2.79 8.91 12.77
CA ARG A 193 -2.51 8.60 14.19
C ARG A 193 -3.65 8.97 15.15
N ILE A 194 -4.60 9.78 14.68
CA ILE A 194 -5.77 10.21 15.46
C ILE A 194 -6.97 9.40 15.01
N VAL A 195 -7.30 8.36 15.78
CA VAL A 195 -8.38 7.42 15.46
C VAL A 195 -9.75 7.90 15.97
N ILE A 196 -9.80 8.62 17.09
CA ILE A 196 -11.05 9.07 17.77
C ILE A 196 -11.23 10.60 17.66
N GLY A 197 -10.52 11.27 16.74
CA GLY A 197 -10.36 12.74 16.72
C GLY A 197 -11.59 13.57 17.12
N SER A 198 -11.39 14.46 18.10
CA SER A 198 -12.36 15.44 18.64
C SER A 198 -13.85 15.04 18.64
N GLN A 199 -14.18 13.81 19.00
CA GLN A 199 -15.55 13.45 19.42
C GLN A 199 -15.84 13.82 20.89
N LEU A 200 -14.94 14.57 21.54
CA LEU A 200 -15.08 15.07 22.92
C LEU A 200 -15.34 16.59 22.99
N GLY A 201 -15.63 17.23 21.86
CA GLY A 201 -16.10 18.62 21.83
C GLY A 201 -17.63 18.68 21.83
N SER A 202 -18.23 18.52 23.01
CA SER A 202 -19.60 18.90 23.32
C SER A 202 -19.60 19.90 24.46
#